data_AF-A0A1I6QL83-F1
#
_entry.id   AF-A0A1I6QL83-F1
#
_cell.length_a   1.000
_cell.length_b   1.000
_cell.length_c   1.000
_cell.angle_alpha   90.00
_cell.angle_beta   90.00
_cell.angle_gamma   90.00
#
_symmetry.space_group_name_H-M   'P 1'
#
loop_
_entity.id
_entity.type
_entity.pdbx_description
1 polymer ?
#
loop_
_entity_poly.entity_id
_entity_poly.type
_entity_poly.pdbx_seq_one_letter_code
_entity_poly.pdbx_strand_id
1 'polypeptide(L)'
;MSEDETYVEIFKHMNEKVIDTANLFLRSAILINGGAAVAVLGFVASIAKADKAYSEAIVGVADAISYFALGAVAGVLGIAIAYLTNYAALATLNQRGGTREKFFGNVKRFVHLFALVVAASTVAFFLLGVFEVKSAITSGLV
;
A
#
# COMPACT_ATOMS: atom_id res chain seq x y z
N MET A 1 -26.19 27.85 15.63
CA MET A 1 -25.38 26.62 15.50
C MET A 1 -25.19 26.09 16.91
N SER A 2 -25.71 24.90 17.21
CA SER A 2 -25.52 24.32 18.54
C SER A 2 -24.06 23.85 18.71
N GLU A 3 -23.58 23.73 19.95
CA GLU A 3 -22.25 23.17 20.20
C GLU A 3 -22.13 21.76 19.58
N ASP A 4 -23.20 20.96 19.64
CA ASP A 4 -23.27 19.62 19.03
C ASP A 4 -23.07 19.62 17.51
N GLU A 5 -23.65 20.58 16.79
CA GLU A 5 -23.46 20.72 15.33
C GLU A 5 -21.98 21.00 15.00
N THR A 6 -21.33 21.81 15.83
CA THR A 6 -19.91 22.17 15.67
C THR A 6 -19.00 20.95 15.85
N TYR A 7 -19.24 20.13 16.88
CA TYR A 7 -18.46 18.91 17.11
C TYR A 7 -18.62 17.89 15.97
N VAL A 8 -19.84 17.71 15.46
CA VAL A 8 -20.10 16.79 14.35
C VAL A 8 -19.38 17.24 13.07
N GLU A 9 -19.41 18.54 12.79
CA GLU A 9 -18.75 19.13 11.62
C GLU A 9 -17.21 18.99 11.71
N ILE A 10 -16.63 19.27 12.88
CA ILE A 10 -15.19 19.06 13.13
C ILE A 10 -14.81 17.58 12.93
N PHE A 11 -15.59 16.65 13.50
CA PHE A 11 -15.32 15.22 13.36
C PHE A 11 -15.38 14.74 11.91
N LYS A 12 -16.35 15.24 11.14
CA LYS A 12 -16.48 14.93 9.72
C LYS A 12 -15.29 15.45 8.92
N HIS A 13 -14.91 16.71 9.14
CA HIS A 13 -13.75 17.31 8.47
C HIS A 13 -12.44 16.62 8.81
N MET A 14 -12.21 16.23 10.07
CA MET A 14 -11.02 15.47 10.44
C MET A 14 -10.96 14.12 9.73
N ASN A 15 -12.06 13.36 9.70
CA ASN A 15 -12.10 12.07 9.02
C ASN A 15 -11.82 12.18 7.53
N GLU A 16 -12.39 13.18 6.87
CA GLU A 16 -12.15 13.45 5.44
C GLU A 16 -10.65 13.70 5.19
N LYS A 17 -10.03 14.57 6.00
CA LYS A 17 -8.59 14.86 5.87
C LYS A 17 -7.70 13.66 6.15
N VAL A 18 -8.06 12.81 7.10
CA VAL A 18 -7.32 11.56 7.39
C VAL A 18 -7.39 10.60 6.20
N ILE A 19 -8.57 10.45 5.60
CA ILE A 19 -8.77 9.59 4.41
C ILE A 19 -7.98 10.11 3.22
N ASP A 20 -8.04 11.41 2.95
CA ASP A 20 -7.29 12.04 1.86
C ASP A 20 -5.78 11.84 2.03
N THR A 21 -5.29 12.05 3.26
CA THR A 21 -3.88 11.84 3.61
C THR A 21 -3.46 10.39 3.43
N ALA A 22 -4.29 9.43 3.85
CA ALA A 22 -4.02 8.01 3.67
C ALA A 22 -4.00 7.61 2.18
N ASN A 23 -4.93 8.13 1.38
CA ASN A 23 -4.95 7.91 -0.07
C ASN A 23 -3.71 8.49 -0.75
N LEU A 24 -3.27 9.69 -0.34
CA LEU A 24 -2.05 10.30 -0.83
C LEU A 24 -0.84 9.43 -0.49
N PHE A 25 -0.73 8.98 0.76
CA PHE A 25 0.35 8.08 1.21
C PHE A 25 0.41 6.80 0.37
N LEU A 26 -0.72 6.11 0.16
CA LEU A 26 -0.75 4.88 -0.63
C LEU A 26 -0.37 5.12 -2.09
N ARG A 27 -0.83 6.21 -2.71
CA ARG A 27 -0.44 6.59 -4.08
C ARG A 27 1.06 6.87 -4.18
N SER A 28 1.62 7.60 -3.22
CA SER A 28 3.06 7.84 -3.14
C SER A 28 3.83 6.52 -2.96
N ALA A 29 3.37 5.62 -2.10
CA ALA A 29 4.00 4.31 -1.90
C ALA A 29 3.98 3.44 -3.18
N ILE A 30 2.87 3.45 -3.93
CA ILE A 30 2.76 2.78 -5.24
C ILE A 30 3.80 3.35 -6.22
N LEU A 31 3.91 4.68 -6.31
CA LEU A 31 4.87 5.34 -7.20
C LEU A 31 6.32 5.05 -6.81
N ILE A 32 6.63 5.03 -5.51
CA ILE A 32 7.97 4.69 -5.00
C ILE A 32 8.34 3.25 -5.37
N ASN A 33 7.44 2.29 -5.09
CA ASN A 33 7.64 0.89 -5.43
C ASN A 33 7.78 0.69 -6.95
N GLY A 34 6.87 1.26 -7.75
CA GLY A 34 6.92 1.17 -9.21
C GLY A 34 8.16 1.84 -9.80
N GLY A 35 8.54 3.01 -9.28
CA GLY A 35 9.75 3.72 -9.69
C GLY A 35 11.02 2.93 -9.37
N ALA A 36 11.09 2.31 -8.20
CA ALA A 36 12.19 1.43 -7.82
C ALA A 36 12.28 0.21 -8.76
N ALA A 37 11.16 -0.46 -9.03
CA ALA A 37 11.12 -1.59 -9.96
C ALA A 37 11.62 -1.21 -11.36
N VAL A 38 11.20 -0.06 -11.90
CA VAL A 38 11.63 0.43 -13.22
C VAL A 38 13.13 0.79 -13.22
N ALA A 39 13.62 1.46 -12.18
CA ALA A 39 15.04 1.79 -12.07
C ALA A 39 15.92 0.52 -12.04
N VAL A 40 15.48 -0.49 -11.29
CA VAL A 40 16.16 -1.77 -11.15
C VAL A 40 16.12 -2.57 -12.45
N LEU A 41 14.97 -2.60 -13.16
CA LEU A 41 14.88 -3.18 -14.51
C LEU A 41 15.84 -2.52 -15.50
N GLY A 42 15.97 -1.19 -15.44
CA GLY A 42 16.94 -0.45 -16.26
C GLY A 42 18.39 -0.86 -15.99
N PHE A 43 18.73 -1.07 -14.72
CA PHE A 43 20.04 -1.58 -14.32
C PHE A 43 20.30 -3.00 -14.84
N VAL A 44 19.33 -3.92 -14.70
CA VAL A 44 19.43 -5.28 -15.24
C VAL A 44 19.62 -5.28 -16.76
N ALA A 45 18.87 -4.44 -17.48
CA ALA A 45 18.98 -4.31 -18.93
C ALA A 45 20.37 -3.80 -19.36
N SER A 46 21.02 -2.97 -18.54
CA SER A 46 22.40 -2.53 -18.78
C SER A 46 23.41 -3.66 -18.57
N ILE A 47 23.27 -4.46 -17.51
CA ILE A 47 24.15 -5.61 -17.23
C ILE A 47 24.01 -6.67 -18.32
N ALA A 48 22.79 -7.06 -18.66
CA ALA A 48 22.52 -8.09 -19.67
C ALA A 48 23.03 -7.73 -21.08
N LYS A 49 23.20 -6.43 -21.36
CA LYS A 49 23.85 -5.96 -22.60
C LYS A 49 25.37 -6.05 -22.55
N ALA A 50 25.97 -5.80 -21.38
CA ALA A 50 27.40 -5.82 -21.18
C ALA A 50 27.96 -7.24 -21.06
N ASP A 51 27.22 -8.13 -20.40
CA ASP A 51 27.61 -9.51 -20.13
C ASP A 51 26.56 -10.47 -20.70
N LYS A 52 27.00 -11.41 -21.55
CA LYS A 52 26.11 -12.40 -22.20
C LYS A 52 25.82 -13.61 -21.30
N ALA A 53 26.48 -13.71 -20.15
CA ALA A 53 26.25 -14.77 -19.18
C ALA A 53 25.15 -14.37 -18.18
N TYR A 54 24.29 -15.33 -17.82
CA TYR A 54 23.37 -15.17 -16.70
C TYR A 54 24.18 -15.10 -15.40
N SER A 55 24.43 -13.90 -14.89
CA SER A 55 25.07 -13.73 -13.59
C SER A 55 24.06 -13.92 -12.46
N GLU A 56 24.51 -14.44 -11.32
CA GLU A 56 23.69 -14.58 -10.11
C GLU A 56 23.07 -13.24 -9.67
N ALA A 57 23.71 -12.12 -10.01
CA ALA A 57 23.17 -10.78 -9.77
C ALA A 57 21.86 -10.53 -10.53
N ILE A 58 21.69 -11.05 -11.76
CA ILE A 58 20.44 -10.87 -12.52
C ILE A 58 19.28 -11.59 -11.84
N VAL A 59 19.53 -12.78 -11.29
CA VAL A 59 18.51 -13.58 -10.60
C VAL A 59 18.08 -12.91 -9.30
N GLY A 60 19.03 -12.51 -8.44
CA GLY A 60 18.69 -11.84 -7.18
C GLY A 60 18.00 -10.48 -7.39
N VAL A 61 18.30 -9.78 -8.48
CA VAL A 61 17.61 -8.53 -8.82
C VAL A 61 16.18 -8.78 -9.34
N ALA A 62 15.89 -9.92 -9.96
CA ALA A 62 14.52 -10.28 -10.35
C ALA A 62 13.62 -10.52 -9.13
N ASP A 63 14.16 -11.09 -8.06
CA ASP A 63 13.43 -11.25 -6.79
C ASP A 63 13.12 -9.89 -6.16
N ALA A 64 14.06 -8.94 -6.20
CA ALA A 64 13.83 -7.58 -5.74
C ALA A 64 12.69 -6.87 -6.51
N ILE A 65 12.65 -7.03 -7.84
CA ILE A 65 11.56 -6.49 -8.68
C ILE A 65 10.22 -7.07 -8.26
N SER A 66 10.17 -8.37 -7.94
CA SER A 66 8.95 -9.03 -7.47
C SER A 66 8.45 -8.43 -6.15
N TYR A 67 9.36 -8.15 -5.20
CA TYR A 67 8.99 -7.47 -3.95
C TYR A 67 8.44 -6.06 -4.20
N PHE A 68 9.08 -5.25 -5.04
CA PHE A 68 8.54 -3.92 -5.39
C PHE A 68 7.16 -4.01 -6.07
N ALA A 69 6.97 -4.96 -6.98
CA ALA A 69 5.68 -5.17 -7.62
C ALA A 69 4.59 -5.56 -6.59
N LEU A 70 4.90 -6.47 -5.65
CA LEU A 70 4.00 -6.83 -4.56
C LEU A 70 3.68 -5.64 -3.65
N GLY A 71 4.67 -4.77 -3.38
CA GLY A 71 4.47 -3.52 -2.66
C GLY A 71 3.48 -2.58 -3.36
N ALA A 72 3.59 -2.43 -4.68
CA ALA A 72 2.66 -1.64 -5.49
C ALA A 72 1.25 -2.25 -5.50
N VAL A 73 1.12 -3.58 -5.68
CA VAL A 73 -0.17 -4.29 -5.64
C VAL A 73 -0.84 -4.13 -4.27
N ALA A 74 -0.08 -4.28 -3.18
CA ALA A 74 -0.59 -4.03 -1.83
C ALA A 74 -1.11 -2.60 -1.67
N GLY A 75 -0.42 -1.60 -2.21
CA GLY A 75 -0.89 -0.22 -2.22
C GLY A 75 -2.22 -0.04 -2.95
N VAL A 76 -2.38 -0.66 -4.13
CA VAL A 76 -3.63 -0.64 -4.90
C VAL A 76 -4.78 -1.30 -4.14
N LEU A 77 -4.52 -2.45 -3.52
CA LEU A 77 -5.50 -3.12 -2.66
C LEU A 77 -5.89 -2.25 -1.47
N GLY A 78 -4.93 -1.54 -0.86
CA GLY A 78 -5.18 -0.59 0.22
C GLY A 78 -6.15 0.51 -0.18
N ILE A 79 -5.96 1.08 -1.39
CA ILE A 79 -6.86 2.10 -1.95
C ILE A 79 -8.25 1.50 -2.20
N ALA A 80 -8.33 0.30 -2.78
CA ALA A 80 -9.60 -0.37 -3.05
C ALA A 80 -10.40 -0.64 -1.74
N ILE A 81 -9.72 -1.10 -0.69
CA ILE A 81 -10.32 -1.32 0.63
C ILE A 81 -10.79 0.01 1.24
N ALA A 82 -10.02 1.08 1.11
CA ALA A 82 -10.41 2.41 1.59
C ALA A 82 -11.69 2.90 0.90
N TYR A 83 -11.80 2.73 -0.43
CA TYR A 83 -13.02 3.04 -1.17
C TYR A 83 -14.22 2.19 -0.71
N LEU A 84 -14.03 0.88 -0.53
CA LEU A 84 -15.10 -0.01 -0.08
C LEU A 84 -15.56 0.34 1.35
N THR A 85 -14.62 0.72 2.22
CA THR A 85 -14.91 1.15 3.60
C THR A 85 -15.77 2.41 3.61
N ASN A 86 -15.41 3.40 2.79
CA ASN A 86 -16.18 4.64 2.66
C ASN A 86 -17.58 4.36 2.10
N TYR A 87 -17.69 3.52 1.08
CA TYR A 87 -18.98 3.12 0.53
C TYR A 87 -19.87 2.41 1.57
N ALA A 88 -19.30 1.46 2.32
CA ALA A 88 -20.00 0.75 3.39
C ALA A 88 -20.44 1.70 4.53
N ALA A 89 -19.61 2.68 4.89
CA ALA A 89 -19.94 3.70 5.89
C ALA A 89 -21.16 4.54 5.45
N LEU A 90 -21.21 4.98 4.19
CA LEU A 90 -22.39 5.66 3.64
C LEU A 90 -23.63 4.77 3.66
N ALA A 91 -23.50 3.49 3.30
CA ALA A 91 -24.61 2.54 3.32
C ALA A 91 -25.18 2.35 4.74
N THR A 92 -24.32 2.30 5.76
CA THR A 92 -24.75 2.19 7.17
C THR A 92 -25.45 3.44 7.68
N LEU A 93 -25.04 4.65 7.24
CA LEU A 93 -25.72 5.89 7.62
C LEU A 93 -27.16 5.94 7.09
N ASN A 94 -27.44 5.25 5.99
CA ASN A 94 -28.76 5.20 5.36
C ASN A 94 -29.70 4.14 5.99
N GLN A 95 -29.16 3.19 6.78
CA GLN A 95 -29.93 2.17 7.51
C GLN A 95 -29.97 2.48 9.00
N ARG A 96 -30.90 3.33 9.44
CA ARG A 96 -31.15 3.58 10.87
C ARG A 96 -32.00 2.45 11.48
N GLY A 97 -31.42 1.70 12.42
CA GLY A 97 -32.13 0.87 13.40
C GLY A 97 -32.18 -0.64 13.12
N GLY A 98 -31.50 -1.42 13.97
CA GLY A 98 -31.69 -2.88 14.09
C GLY A 98 -30.45 -3.67 14.53
N THR A 99 -30.66 -4.93 14.97
CA THR A 99 -29.67 -5.92 15.46
C THR A 99 -28.43 -6.11 14.56
N ARG A 100 -28.47 -5.64 13.31
CA ARG A 100 -27.34 -5.57 12.38
C ARG A 100 -26.21 -4.63 12.80
N GLU A 101 -26.47 -3.66 13.69
CA GLU A 101 -25.50 -2.64 14.11
C GLU A 101 -24.24 -3.24 14.77
N LYS A 102 -24.39 -4.30 15.58
CA LYS A 102 -23.26 -4.99 16.22
C LYS A 102 -22.40 -5.78 15.23
N PHE A 103 -23.01 -6.38 14.20
CA PHE A 103 -22.29 -7.08 13.15
C PHE A 103 -21.47 -6.10 12.29
N PHE A 104 -22.07 -4.98 11.88
CA PHE A 104 -21.38 -3.93 11.14
C PHE A 104 -20.23 -3.29 11.95
N GLY A 105 -20.39 -3.16 13.27
CA GLY A 105 -19.33 -2.68 14.16
C GLY A 105 -18.07 -3.56 14.14
N ASN A 106 -18.23 -4.88 14.24
CA ASN A 106 -17.10 -5.81 14.18
C ASN A 106 -16.44 -5.81 12.79
N VAL A 107 -17.24 -5.85 11.72
CA VAL A 107 -16.72 -5.81 10.33
C VAL A 107 -15.90 -4.54 10.09
N LYS A 108 -16.38 -3.38 10.55
CA LYS A 108 -15.65 -2.11 10.43
C LYS A 108 -14.27 -2.17 11.11
N ARG A 109 -14.19 -2.79 12.29
CA ARG A 109 -12.92 -2.95 13.01
C ARG A 109 -11.94 -3.86 12.28
N PHE A 110 -12.42 -4.99 11.73
CA PHE A 110 -11.60 -5.88 10.93
C PHE A 110 -11.10 -5.21 9.65
N VAL A 111 -11.97 -4.46 8.96
CA VAL A 111 -11.61 -3.75 7.73
C VAL A 111 -10.54 -2.68 8.00
N HIS A 112 -10.67 -1.90 9.08
CA HIS A 112 -9.62 -0.94 9.46
C HIS A 112 -8.29 -1.60 9.81
N LEU A 113 -8.32 -2.68 10.59
CA LEU A 113 -7.09 -3.42 10.92
C LEU A 113 -6.45 -3.99 9.66
N PHE A 114 -7.24 -4.56 8.77
CA PHE A 114 -6.77 -5.10 7.50
C PHE A 114 -6.18 -4.01 6.60
N ALA A 115 -6.83 -2.85 6.50
CA ALA A 115 -6.31 -1.70 5.74
C ALA A 115 -4.96 -1.22 6.29
N LEU A 116 -4.79 -1.18 7.62
CA LEU A 116 -3.52 -0.84 8.26
C LEU A 116 -2.42 -1.86 7.93
N VAL A 117 -2.75 -3.16 7.99
CA VAL A 117 -1.80 -4.23 7.64
C VAL A 117 -1.39 -4.13 6.17
N VAL A 118 -2.32 -3.84 5.26
CA VAL A 118 -2.04 -3.64 3.83
C VAL A 118 -1.19 -2.39 3.59
N ALA A 119 -1.44 -1.31 4.32
CA ALA A 119 -0.62 -0.11 4.26
C ALA A 119 0.77 -0.30 4.88
N ALA A 120 0.93 -1.19 5.86
CA ALA A 120 2.24 -1.54 6.39
C ALA A 120 3.01 -2.47 5.43
N SER A 121 2.31 -3.40 4.76
CA SER A 121 2.94 -4.36 3.86
C SER A 121 3.52 -3.70 2.61
N THR A 122 2.93 -2.62 2.08
CA THR A 122 3.53 -1.87 0.94
C THR A 122 4.92 -1.31 1.28
N VAL A 123 5.12 -0.88 2.53
CA VAL A 123 6.43 -0.39 3.02
C VAL A 123 7.36 -1.56 3.31
N ALA A 124 6.86 -2.64 3.92
CA ALA A 124 7.66 -3.83 4.19
C ALA A 124 8.22 -4.43 2.90
N PHE A 125 7.40 -4.56 1.85
CA PHE A 125 7.84 -5.06 0.55
C PHE A 125 8.87 -4.16 -0.12
N PHE A 126 8.73 -2.83 0.01
CA PHE A 126 9.77 -1.91 -0.45
C PHE A 126 11.11 -2.18 0.24
N LEU A 127 11.11 -2.31 1.57
CA LEU A 127 12.34 -2.59 2.33
C LEU A 127 12.95 -3.94 1.96
N LEU A 128 12.13 -4.99 1.81
CA LEU A 128 12.59 -6.30 1.36
C LEU A 128 13.21 -6.22 -0.04
N GLY A 129 12.59 -5.52 -0.97
CA GLY A 129 13.16 -5.29 -2.31
C GLY A 129 14.51 -4.59 -2.25
N VAL A 130 14.67 -3.56 -1.40
CA VAL A 130 15.97 -2.88 -1.20
C VAL A 130 17.03 -3.82 -0.65
N PHE A 131 16.68 -4.68 0.31
CA PHE A 131 17.62 -5.65 0.86
C PHE A 131 18.03 -6.71 -0.18
N GLU A 132 17.11 -7.17 -1.03
CA GLU A 132 17.45 -8.09 -2.11
C GLU A 132 18.35 -7.45 -3.18
N VAL A 133 18.07 -6.20 -3.59
CA VAL A 133 18.98 -5.48 -4.50
C VAL A 133 20.39 -5.43 -3.92
N LYS A 134 20.50 -5.09 -2.63
CA LYS A 134 21.80 -5.05 -1.94
C LYS A 134 22.47 -6.42 -1.95
N SER A 135 21.75 -7.47 -1.56
CA SER A 135 22.24 -8.85 -1.49
C SER A 135 22.74 -9.35 -2.85
N ALA A 136 21.95 -9.12 -3.91
CA ALA A 136 22.27 -9.51 -5.27
C ALA A 136 23.53 -8.80 -5.80
N ILE A 137 23.67 -7.49 -5.53
CA ILE A 137 24.85 -6.73 -5.94
C ILE A 137 26.08 -7.23 -5.17
N THR A 138 25.99 -7.44 -3.86
CA THR A 138 27.15 -7.91 -3.08
C THR A 138 27.56 -9.33 -3.44
N SER A 139 26.61 -10.21 -3.77
CA SER A 139 26.90 -11.60 -4.14
C SER A 139 27.50 -11.68 -5.55
N GLY A 140 27.05 -10.85 -6.48
CA GLY A 140 27.62 -10.80 -7.84
C GLY A 140 28.96 -10.06 -7.98
N LEU A 141 29.45 -9.41 -6.91
CA LEU A 141 30.76 -8.76 -6.87
C LEU A 141 31.88 -9.68 -6.35
N VAL A 142 31.53 -10.83 -5.74
CA VAL A 142 32.44 -11.85 -5.24
C VAL A 142 32.56 -12.97 -6.26
#